data_AF-A0A354TFH6-F1
#
_entry.id   AF-A0A354TFH6-F1
#
_cell.length_a   1.000
_cell.length_b   1.000
_cell.length_c   1.000
_cell.angle_alpha   90.00
_cell.angle_beta   90.00
_cell.angle_gamma   90.00
#
_symmetry.space_group_name_H-M   'P 1'
#
loop_
_entity.id
_entity.type
_entity.pdbx_description
1 polymer ?
#
loop_
_entity_poly.entity_id
_entity_poly.type
_entity_poly.pdbx_seq_one_letter_code
_entity_poly.pdbx_strand_id
1 'polypeptide(L)'
;MSWFRPSSQSFQSWLYTRPQLVDFLRRIKRGLGLGSAFNRRLQALLHPLGDFTFIQIGAHDGFTGDPFRTFILSTSGKGILVEPQSSLIPLLEQHYSRRPGISIVRAAVSYSGASTVTLYSSALATVFAPNHPSLLASTSEEHLTTYSHGGVSEEQVPAVTLEVLMSQQGLKTVDCLFLDVEGAEADILLGMDSDKLCPKLICFEWVHIPKKLEQVSHHLRGMGFSLETFDADIIAWR
;
A
#
# COMPACT_ATOMS: atom_id res chain seq x y z
N MET A 1 18.64 -33.17 25.52
CA MET A 1 17.82 -32.54 24.45
C MET A 1 17.52 -31.11 24.86
N SER A 2 18.41 -30.16 24.51
CA SER A 2 18.16 -28.74 24.79
C SER A 2 17.16 -28.21 23.76
N TRP A 3 15.97 -27.86 24.22
CA TRP A 3 15.00 -27.12 23.42
C TRP A 3 15.58 -25.74 23.11
N PHE A 4 16.03 -25.55 21.88
CA PHE A 4 16.29 -24.22 21.32
C PHE A 4 14.97 -23.45 21.41
N ARG A 5 14.85 -22.54 22.37
CA ARG A 5 13.84 -21.47 22.31
C ARG A 5 14.45 -20.37 21.43
N PRO A 6 13.95 -20.17 20.21
CA PRO A 6 14.41 -19.04 19.42
C PRO A 6 14.05 -17.75 20.19
N SER A 7 14.97 -16.78 20.22
CA SER A 7 14.63 -15.42 20.67
C SER A 7 13.43 -14.89 19.86
N SER A 8 12.62 -13.99 20.44
CA SER A 8 11.44 -13.40 19.76
C SER A 8 11.78 -12.85 18.36
N GLN A 9 12.96 -12.25 18.20
CA GLN A 9 13.48 -11.77 16.91
C GLN A 9 13.77 -12.91 15.92
N SER A 10 14.36 -14.02 16.36
CA SER A 10 14.63 -15.17 15.48
C SER A 10 13.35 -15.92 15.07
N PHE A 11 12.33 -15.94 15.93
CA PHE A 11 11.02 -16.50 15.58
C PHE A 11 10.25 -15.61 14.60
N GLN A 12 10.27 -14.29 14.79
CA GLN A 12 9.70 -13.34 13.84
C GLN A 12 10.40 -13.43 12.48
N SER A 13 11.73 -13.36 12.45
CA SER A 13 12.53 -13.54 11.22
C SER A 13 12.24 -14.87 10.52
N TRP A 14 12.09 -15.96 11.28
CA TRP A 14 11.67 -17.26 10.73
C TRP A 14 10.25 -17.24 10.14
N LEU A 15 9.29 -16.54 10.76
CA LEU A 15 7.95 -16.35 10.19
C LEU A 15 7.98 -15.49 8.91
N TYR A 16 8.87 -14.49 8.83
CA TYR A 16 9.09 -13.70 7.61
C TYR A 16 9.60 -14.55 6.44
N THR A 17 10.36 -15.62 6.69
CA THR A 17 10.73 -16.59 5.64
C THR A 17 9.59 -17.51 5.18
N ARG A 18 8.43 -17.48 5.86
CA ARG A 18 7.27 -18.34 5.58
C ARG A 18 5.98 -17.53 5.45
N PRO A 19 5.87 -16.65 4.44
CA PRO A 19 4.71 -15.76 4.28
C PRO A 19 3.38 -16.52 4.24
N GLN A 20 3.36 -17.73 3.66
CA GLN A 20 2.17 -18.59 3.58
C GLN A 20 1.61 -18.99 4.95
N LEU A 21 2.48 -19.26 5.94
CA LEU A 21 2.04 -19.64 7.28
C LEU A 21 1.43 -18.43 7.99
N VAL A 22 2.04 -17.26 7.83
CA VAL A 22 1.52 -16.00 8.39
C VAL A 22 0.19 -15.61 7.73
N ASP A 23 0.10 -15.72 6.41
CA ASP A 23 -1.13 -15.48 5.65
C ASP A 23 -2.26 -16.42 6.09
N PHE A 24 -1.94 -17.70 6.33
CA PHE A 24 -2.89 -18.68 6.86
C PHE A 24 -3.41 -18.29 8.25
N LEU A 25 -2.52 -17.87 9.16
CA LEU A 25 -2.90 -17.43 10.50
C LEU A 25 -3.73 -16.13 10.48
N ARG A 26 -3.35 -15.15 9.65
CA ARG A 26 -4.11 -13.91 9.42
C ARG A 26 -5.52 -14.23 8.91
N ARG A 27 -5.65 -15.18 7.98
CA ARG A 27 -6.94 -15.65 7.46
C ARG A 27 -7.80 -16.30 8.55
N ILE A 28 -7.24 -17.16 9.39
CA ILE A 28 -7.97 -17.77 10.53
C ILE A 28 -8.47 -16.70 11.50
N LYS A 29 -7.58 -15.79 11.93
CA LYS A 29 -7.94 -14.71 12.86
C LYS A 29 -9.12 -13.88 12.34
N ARG A 30 -9.14 -13.60 11.03
CA ARG A 30 -10.25 -12.90 10.36
C ARG A 30 -11.53 -13.73 10.32
N GLY A 31 -11.45 -15.01 9.97
CA GLY A 31 -12.61 -15.92 9.96
C GLY A 31 -13.28 -16.05 11.34
N LEU A 32 -12.52 -15.88 12.41
CA LEU A 32 -13.01 -15.86 13.79
C LEU A 32 -13.51 -14.47 14.26
N GLY A 33 -13.54 -13.46 13.38
CA GLY A 33 -14.00 -12.10 13.71
C GLY A 33 -13.02 -11.27 14.53
N LEU A 34 -11.81 -11.77 14.79
CA LEU A 34 -10.78 -11.12 15.62
C LEU A 34 -9.98 -10.04 14.87
N GLY A 35 -10.46 -9.56 13.71
CA GLY A 35 -9.87 -8.43 12.98
C GLY A 35 -10.14 -7.09 13.67
N SER A 36 -9.41 -6.03 13.29
CA SER A 36 -9.73 -4.64 13.67
C SER A 36 -11.09 -4.22 13.12
N ALA A 37 -11.64 -3.09 13.63
CA ALA A 37 -12.87 -2.50 13.08
C ALA A 37 -12.72 -2.19 11.59
N PHE A 38 -11.57 -1.60 11.21
CA PHE A 38 -11.16 -1.38 9.83
C PHE A 38 -11.23 -2.67 9.00
N ASN A 39 -10.58 -3.75 9.45
CA ASN A 39 -10.56 -5.02 8.70
C ASN A 39 -11.96 -5.61 8.52
N ARG A 40 -12.82 -5.52 9.54
CA ARG A 40 -14.20 -6.02 9.42
C ARG A 40 -15.01 -5.17 8.44
N ARG A 41 -14.85 -3.85 8.46
CA ARG A 41 -15.54 -2.95 7.53
C ARG A 41 -15.08 -3.17 6.10
N LEU A 42 -13.77 -3.21 5.88
CA LEU A 42 -13.16 -3.50 4.59
C LEU A 42 -13.64 -4.85 4.05
N GLN A 43 -13.65 -5.90 4.88
CA GLN A 43 -14.20 -7.20 4.50
C GLN A 43 -15.67 -7.13 4.09
N ALA A 44 -16.50 -6.39 4.83
CA ALA A 44 -17.93 -6.26 4.54
C ALA A 44 -18.19 -5.52 3.21
N LEU A 45 -17.32 -4.57 2.83
CA LEU A 45 -17.42 -3.83 1.57
C LEU A 45 -16.86 -4.62 0.38
N LEU A 46 -15.81 -5.43 0.59
CA LEU A 46 -15.23 -6.27 -0.45
C LEU A 46 -16.06 -7.53 -0.73
N HIS A 47 -16.71 -8.10 0.27
CA HIS A 47 -17.45 -9.37 0.12
C HIS A 47 -18.50 -9.34 -1.01
N PRO A 48 -19.33 -8.29 -1.17
CA PRO A 48 -20.29 -8.18 -2.27
C PRO A 48 -19.65 -8.03 -3.66
N LEU A 49 -18.38 -7.61 -3.74
CA LEU A 49 -17.67 -7.47 -5.03
C LEU A 49 -17.24 -8.83 -5.59
N GLY A 50 -17.04 -9.84 -4.73
CA GLY A 50 -16.48 -11.13 -5.14
C GLY A 50 -15.03 -10.99 -5.58
N ASP A 51 -14.73 -11.40 -6.82
CA ASP A 51 -13.45 -11.10 -7.44
C ASP A 51 -13.41 -9.65 -7.93
N PHE A 52 -12.45 -8.88 -7.43
CA PHE A 52 -12.31 -7.45 -7.70
C PHE A 52 -10.94 -7.12 -8.31
N THR A 53 -10.89 -6.08 -9.16
CA THR A 53 -9.63 -5.49 -9.60
C THR A 53 -9.13 -4.44 -8.62
N PHE A 54 -7.81 -4.29 -8.48
CA PHE A 54 -7.26 -3.33 -7.54
C PHE A 54 -5.96 -2.68 -8.01
N ILE A 55 -5.65 -1.54 -7.43
CA ILE A 55 -4.33 -0.91 -7.47
C ILE A 55 -3.93 -0.61 -6.02
N GLN A 56 -2.76 -1.07 -5.60
CA GLN A 56 -2.14 -0.67 -4.35
C GLN A 56 -0.91 0.19 -4.65
N ILE A 57 -0.86 1.38 -4.05
CA ILE A 57 0.27 2.29 -4.13
C ILE A 57 0.99 2.30 -2.80
N GLY A 58 2.32 2.17 -2.84
CA GLY A 58 3.14 1.99 -1.63
C GLY A 58 3.08 0.56 -1.13
N ALA A 59 3.27 -0.41 -2.04
CA ALA A 59 3.17 -1.82 -1.68
C ALA A 59 4.30 -2.30 -0.77
N HIS A 60 5.41 -1.57 -0.65
CA HIS A 60 6.60 -1.97 0.09
C HIS A 60 7.10 -3.37 -0.35
N ASP A 61 7.38 -4.28 0.58
CA ASP A 61 7.62 -5.71 0.34
C ASP A 61 6.32 -6.51 0.19
N GLY A 62 5.16 -5.88 0.37
CA GLY A 62 3.84 -6.46 0.24
C GLY A 62 3.53 -7.56 1.25
N PHE A 63 4.22 -7.53 2.39
CA PHE A 63 4.06 -8.51 3.46
C PHE A 63 4.19 -7.91 4.87
N THR A 64 5.24 -7.14 5.09
CA THR A 64 5.55 -6.47 6.35
C THR A 64 4.66 -5.24 6.48
N GLY A 65 3.85 -5.18 7.54
CA GLY A 65 2.96 -4.03 7.78
C GLY A 65 1.71 -3.99 6.88
N ASP A 66 1.76 -4.55 5.67
CA ASP A 66 0.70 -4.44 4.66
C ASP A 66 -0.71 -4.86 5.17
N PRO A 67 -1.64 -3.90 5.38
CA PRO A 67 -2.98 -4.17 5.86
C PRO A 67 -3.88 -4.79 4.77
N PHE A 68 -3.52 -4.65 3.50
CA PHE A 68 -4.32 -5.05 2.35
C PHE A 68 -4.00 -6.46 1.85
N ARG A 69 -2.80 -6.99 2.12
CA ARG A 69 -2.35 -8.32 1.66
C ARG A 69 -3.40 -9.42 1.82
N THR A 70 -4.01 -9.53 2.99
CA THR A 70 -4.95 -10.62 3.28
C THR A 70 -6.22 -10.52 2.43
N PHE A 71 -6.56 -9.34 1.92
CA PHE A 71 -7.68 -9.09 1.01
C PHE A 71 -7.26 -9.30 -0.45
N ILE A 72 -6.07 -8.81 -0.82
CA ILE A 72 -5.46 -9.02 -2.14
C ILE A 72 -5.29 -10.51 -2.47
N LEU A 73 -4.87 -11.31 -1.49
CA LEU A 73 -4.74 -12.77 -1.66
C LEU A 73 -6.09 -13.51 -1.68
N SER A 74 -7.20 -12.85 -1.35
CA SER A 74 -8.53 -13.47 -1.31
C SER A 74 -9.36 -13.30 -2.58
N THR A 75 -9.01 -12.34 -3.43
CA THR A 75 -9.59 -12.17 -4.78
C THR A 75 -8.85 -13.03 -5.81
N SER A 76 -9.45 -13.32 -6.96
CA SER A 76 -8.76 -13.83 -8.16
C SER A 76 -8.63 -12.77 -9.26
N GLY A 77 -9.13 -11.55 -9.01
CA GLY A 77 -9.08 -10.42 -9.93
C GLY A 77 -7.66 -9.88 -10.18
N LYS A 78 -7.54 -9.08 -11.24
CA LYS A 78 -6.28 -8.47 -11.64
C LYS A 78 -5.87 -7.33 -10.70
N GLY A 79 -4.58 -7.21 -10.42
CA GLY A 79 -4.05 -6.20 -9.51
C GLY A 79 -2.78 -5.55 -10.00
N ILE A 80 -2.56 -4.29 -9.62
CA ILE A 80 -1.28 -3.60 -9.78
C ILE A 80 -0.74 -3.27 -8.39
N LEU A 81 0.48 -3.69 -8.10
CA LEU A 81 1.24 -3.27 -6.92
C LEU A 81 2.31 -2.28 -7.38
N VAL A 82 2.35 -1.11 -6.75
CA VAL A 82 3.26 -0.02 -7.12
C VAL A 82 4.19 0.26 -5.94
N GLU A 83 5.50 0.18 -6.19
CA GLU A 83 6.55 0.45 -5.19
C GLU A 83 7.73 1.17 -5.85
N PRO A 84 8.11 2.39 -5.44
CA PRO A 84 9.20 3.11 -6.08
C PRO A 84 10.61 2.57 -5.72
N GLN A 85 10.81 2.00 -4.52
CA GLN A 85 12.12 1.58 -4.04
C GLN A 85 12.63 0.33 -4.77
N SER A 86 13.72 0.48 -5.52
CA SER A 86 14.31 -0.62 -6.30
C SER A 86 14.67 -1.85 -5.46
N SER A 87 15.14 -1.65 -4.23
CA SER A 87 15.54 -2.72 -3.31
C SER A 87 14.39 -3.61 -2.83
N LEU A 88 13.14 -3.13 -2.89
CA LEU A 88 11.96 -3.88 -2.42
C LEU A 88 11.33 -4.74 -3.52
N ILE A 89 11.54 -4.40 -4.79
CA ILE A 89 10.93 -5.09 -5.94
C ILE A 89 11.18 -6.61 -5.92
N PRO A 90 12.42 -7.12 -5.69
CA PRO A 90 12.64 -8.57 -5.69
C PRO A 90 11.87 -9.30 -4.58
N LEU A 91 11.71 -8.68 -3.41
CA LEU A 91 10.95 -9.26 -2.30
C LEU A 91 9.45 -9.26 -2.61
N LEU A 92 8.94 -8.15 -3.15
CA LEU A 92 7.55 -8.01 -3.57
C LEU A 92 7.19 -9.05 -4.63
N GLU A 93 8.05 -9.24 -5.65
CA GLU A 93 7.90 -10.27 -6.68
C GLU A 93 7.91 -11.68 -6.08
N GLN A 94 8.83 -11.96 -5.16
CA GLN A 94 8.88 -13.24 -4.46
C GLN A 94 7.59 -13.51 -3.69
N HIS A 95 7.08 -12.53 -2.93
CA HIS A 95 5.88 -12.65 -2.09
C HIS A 95 4.58 -12.82 -2.88
N TYR A 96 4.55 -12.37 -4.14
CA TYR A 96 3.40 -12.48 -5.04
C TYR A 96 3.63 -13.42 -6.24
N SER A 97 4.74 -14.14 -6.31
CA SER A 97 5.09 -15.08 -7.39
C SER A 97 4.02 -16.14 -7.76
N ARG A 98 3.13 -16.48 -6.82
CA ARG A 98 2.00 -17.42 -7.03
C ARG A 98 0.69 -16.75 -7.47
N ARG A 99 0.75 -15.47 -7.83
CA ARG A 99 -0.41 -14.63 -8.16
C ARG A 99 -0.22 -14.03 -9.56
N PRO A 100 -0.45 -14.81 -10.63
CA PRO A 100 -0.20 -14.34 -12.01
C PRO A 100 -1.12 -13.20 -12.45
N GLY A 101 -2.22 -12.94 -11.73
CA GLY A 101 -3.09 -11.78 -11.96
C GLY A 101 -2.54 -10.46 -11.43
N ILE A 102 -1.40 -10.46 -10.73
CA ILE A 102 -0.80 -9.27 -10.11
C ILE A 102 0.43 -8.85 -10.92
N SER A 103 0.43 -7.60 -11.40
CA SER A 103 1.60 -6.94 -11.98
C SER A 103 2.27 -6.06 -10.92
N ILE A 104 3.60 -6.04 -10.92
CA ILE A 104 4.40 -5.17 -10.05
C ILE A 104 5.03 -4.08 -10.91
N VAL A 105 4.94 -2.83 -10.47
CA VAL A 105 5.46 -1.66 -11.19
C VAL A 105 6.37 -0.84 -10.27
N ARG A 106 7.62 -0.64 -10.70
CA ARG A 106 8.56 0.27 -10.04
C ARG A 106 8.34 1.71 -10.49
N ALA A 107 7.52 2.45 -9.76
CA ALA A 107 7.28 3.87 -9.99
C ALA A 107 6.72 4.54 -8.73
N ALA A 108 6.82 5.86 -8.66
CA ALA A 108 5.97 6.68 -7.80
C ALA A 108 4.72 7.13 -8.58
N VAL A 109 3.59 7.27 -7.89
CA VAL A 109 2.39 7.85 -8.49
C VAL A 109 2.39 9.35 -8.22
N SER A 110 2.39 10.16 -9.29
CA SER A 110 2.48 11.62 -9.19
C SER A 110 1.69 12.30 -10.30
N TYR A 111 1.05 13.42 -9.94
CA TYR A 111 0.33 14.30 -10.87
C TYR A 111 1.07 15.61 -11.14
N SER A 112 2.37 15.67 -10.82
CA SER A 112 3.23 16.84 -11.08
C SER A 112 3.53 17.08 -12.57
N GLY A 113 3.31 16.08 -13.43
CA GLY A 113 3.67 16.09 -14.85
C GLY A 113 5.13 15.72 -15.15
N ALA A 114 5.96 15.51 -14.14
CA ALA A 114 7.33 15.03 -14.31
C ALA A 114 7.36 13.53 -14.63
N SER A 115 8.32 13.10 -15.47
CA SER A 115 8.55 11.67 -15.78
C SER A 115 9.37 10.95 -14.70
N THR A 116 10.02 11.70 -13.81
CA THR A 116 10.77 11.20 -12.66
C THR A 116 10.54 12.10 -11.45
N VAL A 117 10.60 11.52 -10.25
CA VAL A 117 10.59 12.26 -8.98
C VAL A 117 11.73 11.79 -8.09
N THR A 118 12.17 12.67 -7.19
CA THR A 118 13.08 12.28 -6.11
C THR A 118 12.30 11.55 -5.03
N LEU A 119 12.66 10.31 -4.77
CA LEU A 119 12.23 9.57 -3.58
C LEU A 119 13.26 9.82 -2.48
N TYR A 120 12.76 10.19 -1.32
CA TYR A 120 13.55 10.34 -0.12
C TYR A 120 13.28 9.16 0.82
N SER A 121 14.30 8.62 1.47
CA SER A 121 14.16 7.54 2.45
C SER A 121 15.15 7.70 3.61
N SER A 122 14.86 7.06 4.75
CA SER A 122 15.76 7.12 5.92
C SER A 122 17.08 6.38 5.65
N ALA A 123 18.21 7.10 5.66
CA ALA A 123 19.53 6.51 5.44
C ALA A 123 19.91 5.51 6.55
N LEU A 124 19.48 5.77 7.79
CA LEU A 124 19.70 4.87 8.94
C LEU A 124 19.00 3.52 8.75
N ALA A 125 17.76 3.50 8.26
CA ALA A 125 17.03 2.26 8.02
C ALA A 125 17.77 1.39 6.99
N THR A 126 18.26 2.01 5.91
CA THR A 126 19.07 1.37 4.87
C THR A 126 20.39 0.79 5.40
N VAL A 127 21.05 1.48 6.35
CA VAL A 127 22.33 1.04 6.93
C VAL A 127 22.15 -0.06 7.98
N PHE A 128 21.18 0.07 8.89
CA PHE A 128 20.99 -0.86 10.00
C PHE A 128 20.19 -2.12 9.62
N ALA A 129 19.41 -2.05 8.56
CA ALA A 129 18.69 -3.19 8.02
C ALA A 129 18.75 -3.20 6.48
N PRO A 130 19.91 -3.52 5.88
CA PRO A 130 20.07 -3.52 4.42
C PRO A 130 19.11 -4.49 3.70
N ASN A 131 18.56 -5.47 4.43
CA ASN A 131 17.55 -6.42 3.94
C ASN A 131 16.11 -6.05 4.34
N HIS A 132 15.91 -4.97 5.09
CA HIS A 132 14.60 -4.40 5.43
C HIS A 132 14.64 -2.89 5.12
N PRO A 133 14.40 -2.51 3.85
CA PRO A 133 14.33 -1.12 3.43
C PRO A 133 13.36 -0.31 4.30
N SER A 134 13.54 1.00 4.30
CA SER A 134 12.81 1.91 5.18
C SER A 134 11.29 1.80 4.93
N LEU A 135 10.53 1.53 5.99
CA LEU A 135 9.08 1.76 5.99
C LEU A 135 8.75 3.25 5.82
N LEU A 136 9.72 4.14 6.06
CA LEU A 136 9.60 5.58 5.91
C LEU A 136 10.28 6.02 4.61
N ALA A 137 9.55 6.01 3.50
CA ALA A 137 9.98 6.56 2.22
C ALA A 137 8.87 7.46 1.66
N SER A 138 9.23 8.67 1.23
CA SER A 138 8.27 9.68 0.78
C SER A 138 8.83 10.45 -0.41
N THR A 139 7.95 10.94 -1.28
CA THR A 139 8.31 11.90 -2.35
C THR A 139 8.40 13.33 -1.85
N SER A 140 8.16 13.56 -0.55
CA SER A 140 8.30 14.87 0.10
C SER A 140 9.41 14.82 1.16
N GLU A 141 10.42 15.68 1.00
CA GLU A 141 11.51 15.82 1.97
C GLU A 141 11.00 16.25 3.36
N GLU A 142 10.01 17.15 3.41
CA GLU A 142 9.43 17.70 4.65
C GLU A 142 8.85 16.57 5.53
N HIS A 143 8.28 15.52 4.91
CA HIS A 143 7.70 14.37 5.62
C HIS A 143 8.72 13.56 6.42
N LEU A 144 9.98 13.52 5.98
CA LEU A 144 11.03 12.73 6.63
C LEU A 144 11.81 13.50 7.70
N THR A 145 11.81 14.83 7.65
CA THR A 145 12.53 15.66 8.64
C THR A 145 12.00 15.47 10.07
N THR A 146 10.75 15.02 10.22
CA THR A 146 10.14 14.72 11.52
C THR A 146 10.65 13.41 12.15
N TYR A 147 11.18 12.47 11.35
CA TYR A 147 11.47 11.09 11.80
C TYR A 147 12.90 10.58 11.50
N SER A 148 13.72 11.31 10.74
CA SER A 148 15.06 10.86 10.33
C SER A 148 16.19 11.42 11.22
N HIS A 149 16.45 10.78 12.36
CA HIS A 149 17.60 11.13 13.23
C HIS A 149 18.99 10.71 12.67
N GLY A 150 19.16 10.59 11.34
CA GLY A 150 20.45 10.19 10.77
C GLY A 150 20.58 10.25 9.26
N GLY A 151 19.98 11.26 8.63
CA GLY A 151 20.17 11.57 7.21
C GLY A 151 19.13 10.92 6.30
N VAL A 152 19.05 11.49 5.09
CA VAL A 152 18.08 11.11 4.05
C VAL A 152 18.87 10.59 2.84
N SER A 153 18.47 9.44 2.31
CA SER A 153 18.92 8.95 1.00
C SER A 153 17.95 9.39 -0.09
N GLU A 154 18.50 9.72 -1.26
CA GLU A 154 17.74 10.15 -2.44
C GLU A 154 17.88 9.14 -3.57
N GLU A 155 16.76 8.77 -4.18
CA GLU A 155 16.70 7.92 -5.38
C GLU A 155 15.81 8.59 -6.43
N GLN A 156 16.31 8.76 -7.66
CA GLN A 156 15.45 9.18 -8.78
C GLN A 156 14.64 7.98 -9.26
N VAL A 157 13.32 8.07 -9.18
CA VAL A 157 12.40 7.01 -9.56
C VAL A 157 11.45 7.45 -10.68
N PRO A 158 11.01 6.53 -11.56
CA PRO A 158 9.98 6.85 -12.55
C PRO A 158 8.71 7.36 -11.87
N ALA A 159 8.06 8.34 -12.48
CA ALA A 159 6.80 8.88 -12.02
C ALA A 159 5.70 8.64 -13.09
N VAL A 160 4.55 8.16 -12.65
CA VAL A 160 3.41 7.83 -13.51
C VAL A 160 2.10 8.26 -12.87
N THR A 161 1.04 8.41 -13.66
CA THR A 161 -0.31 8.59 -13.13
C THR A 161 -1.04 7.25 -13.04
N LEU A 162 -2.17 7.21 -12.32
CA LEU A 162 -3.00 6.00 -12.24
C LEU A 162 -3.53 5.57 -13.62
N GLU A 163 -3.85 6.53 -14.48
CA GLU A 163 -4.35 6.28 -15.83
C GLU A 163 -3.28 5.64 -16.72
N VAL A 164 -2.02 6.07 -16.58
CA VAL A 164 -0.89 5.45 -17.30
C VAL A 164 -0.67 4.02 -16.81
N LEU A 165 -0.71 3.78 -15.49
CA LEU A 165 -0.59 2.44 -14.90
C LEU A 165 -1.68 1.50 -15.43
N MET A 166 -2.93 1.96 -15.39
CA MET A 166 -4.07 1.19 -15.89
C MET A 166 -3.92 0.85 -17.38
N SER A 167 -3.57 1.84 -18.21
CA SER A 167 -3.37 1.66 -19.64
C SER A 167 -2.27 0.63 -19.95
N GLN A 168 -1.11 0.73 -19.29
CA GLN A 168 0.03 -0.17 -19.49
C GLN A 168 -0.28 -1.62 -19.09
N GLN A 169 -1.15 -1.81 -18.10
CA GLN A 169 -1.55 -3.14 -17.61
C GLN A 169 -2.89 -3.63 -18.22
N GLY A 170 -3.47 -2.88 -19.15
CA GLY A 170 -4.72 -3.21 -19.83
C GLY A 170 -5.93 -3.24 -18.90
N LEU A 171 -5.93 -2.46 -17.82
CA LEU A 171 -7.08 -2.23 -16.97
C LEU A 171 -7.91 -1.06 -17.51
N LYS A 172 -9.22 -1.28 -17.68
CA LYS A 172 -10.16 -0.23 -18.10
C LYS A 172 -10.76 0.53 -16.92
N THR A 173 -10.97 -0.18 -15.81
CA THR A 173 -11.52 0.32 -14.54
C THR A 173 -10.83 -0.41 -13.39
N VAL A 174 -10.90 0.15 -12.20
CA VAL A 174 -10.40 -0.45 -10.96
C VAL A 174 -11.53 -0.49 -9.93
N ASP A 175 -11.78 -1.63 -9.27
CA ASP A 175 -12.79 -1.68 -8.22
C ASP A 175 -12.28 -1.06 -6.90
N CYS A 176 -11.00 -1.32 -6.56
CA CYS A 176 -10.39 -0.90 -5.30
C CYS A 176 -9.07 -0.15 -5.48
N LEU A 177 -8.94 1.00 -4.83
CA LEU A 177 -7.70 1.77 -4.73
C LEU A 177 -7.19 1.74 -3.29
N PHE A 178 -6.01 1.18 -3.05
CA PHE A 178 -5.37 1.14 -1.73
C PHE A 178 -4.14 2.03 -1.73
N LEU A 179 -4.09 2.99 -0.82
CA LEU A 179 -3.01 3.96 -0.67
C LEU A 179 -2.35 3.76 0.70
N ASP A 180 -1.05 3.47 0.67
CA ASP A 180 -0.18 3.34 1.84
C ASP A 180 1.10 4.11 1.51
N VAL A 181 0.99 5.44 1.39
CA VAL A 181 2.00 6.29 0.74
C VAL A 181 2.28 7.52 1.57
N GLU A 182 3.18 7.39 2.54
CA GLU A 182 3.72 8.40 3.47
C GLU A 182 3.69 9.90 3.02
N GLY A 183 2.50 10.51 2.88
CA GLY A 183 2.28 11.92 2.55
C GLY A 183 1.84 12.26 1.11
N ALA A 184 1.78 11.29 0.19
CA ALA A 184 1.39 11.54 -1.20
C ALA A 184 -0.11 11.32 -1.49
N GLU A 185 -0.89 10.86 -0.50
CA GLU A 185 -2.28 10.44 -0.66
C GLU A 185 -3.13 11.57 -1.24
N ALA A 186 -2.97 12.79 -0.73
CA ALA A 186 -3.79 13.91 -1.15
C ALA A 186 -3.54 14.30 -2.61
N ASP A 187 -2.28 14.28 -3.06
CA ASP A 187 -1.95 14.65 -4.45
C ASP A 187 -2.46 13.60 -5.44
N ILE A 188 -2.44 12.33 -5.04
CA ILE A 188 -3.00 11.22 -5.82
C ILE A 188 -4.53 11.33 -5.88
N LEU A 189 -5.19 11.50 -4.74
CA LEU A 189 -6.65 11.53 -4.63
C LEU A 189 -7.27 12.77 -5.29
N LEU A 190 -6.58 13.90 -5.28
CA LEU A 190 -7.04 15.13 -5.93
C LEU A 190 -6.67 15.19 -7.42
N GLY A 191 -5.66 14.44 -7.85
CA GLY A 191 -5.20 14.41 -9.24
C GLY A 191 -5.87 13.35 -10.10
N MET A 192 -6.42 12.28 -9.50
CA MET A 192 -7.01 11.16 -10.23
C MET A 192 -8.27 11.53 -11.03
N ASP A 193 -8.42 10.93 -12.20
CA ASP A 193 -9.64 11.00 -13.00
C ASP A 193 -10.61 9.88 -12.58
N SER A 194 -11.46 10.16 -11.60
CA SER A 194 -12.36 9.15 -11.03
C SER A 194 -13.40 8.59 -12.01
N ASP A 195 -13.72 9.34 -13.07
CA ASP A 195 -14.61 8.88 -14.14
C ASP A 195 -13.92 7.85 -15.04
N LYS A 196 -12.59 7.94 -15.20
CA LYS A 196 -11.80 6.91 -15.88
C LYS A 196 -11.50 5.71 -14.98
N LEU A 197 -11.10 5.95 -13.73
CA LEU A 197 -10.74 4.87 -12.81
C LEU A 197 -11.97 4.07 -12.37
N CYS A 198 -13.08 4.78 -12.10
CA CYS A 198 -14.32 4.23 -11.55
C CYS A 198 -14.16 3.38 -10.27
N PRO A 199 -13.38 3.82 -9.24
CA PRO A 199 -13.26 3.05 -8.01
C PRO A 199 -14.61 2.96 -7.31
N LYS A 200 -14.87 1.78 -6.72
CA LYS A 200 -15.99 1.54 -5.80
C LYS A 200 -15.56 1.68 -4.35
N LEU A 201 -14.27 1.45 -4.10
CA LEU A 201 -13.66 1.48 -2.79
C LEU A 201 -12.29 2.15 -2.85
N ILE A 202 -12.02 3.03 -1.90
CA ILE A 202 -10.71 3.65 -1.69
C ILE A 202 -10.34 3.50 -0.22
N CYS A 203 -9.11 3.10 0.07
CA CYS A 203 -8.55 3.12 1.43
C CYS A 203 -7.26 3.92 1.43
N PHE A 204 -7.10 4.81 2.41
CA PHE A 204 -5.92 5.66 2.53
C PHE A 204 -5.71 6.11 3.98
N GLU A 205 -4.47 6.38 4.36
CA GLU A 205 -4.14 6.93 5.66
C GLU A 205 -4.29 8.46 5.68
N TRP A 206 -5.05 8.97 6.64
CA TRP A 206 -5.30 10.42 6.74
C TRP A 206 -4.25 11.14 7.61
N VAL A 207 -3.56 10.40 8.48
CA VAL A 207 -2.57 10.94 9.42
C VAL A 207 -1.36 11.56 8.71
N HIS A 208 -1.10 11.15 7.47
CA HIS A 208 -0.06 11.72 6.62
C HIS A 208 -0.51 12.99 5.89
N ILE A 209 -1.81 13.27 5.82
CA ILE A 209 -2.36 14.43 5.09
C ILE A 209 -3.30 15.32 5.93
N PRO A 210 -3.04 15.59 7.23
CA PRO A 210 -4.00 16.27 8.10
C PRO A 210 -4.38 17.67 7.61
N LYS A 211 -3.43 18.39 6.96
CA LYS A 211 -3.66 19.73 6.39
C LYS A 211 -4.54 19.71 5.14
N LYS A 212 -4.58 18.60 4.40
CA LYS A 212 -5.33 18.44 3.14
C LYS A 212 -6.59 17.57 3.30
N LEU A 213 -6.81 16.99 4.48
CA LEU A 213 -7.89 16.04 4.72
C LEU A 213 -9.29 16.58 4.40
N GLU A 214 -9.60 17.82 4.78
CA GLU A 214 -10.89 18.44 4.46
C GLU A 214 -11.11 18.58 2.95
N GLN A 215 -10.07 19.02 2.22
CA GLN A 215 -10.12 19.13 0.77
C GLN A 215 -10.33 17.77 0.10
N VAL A 216 -9.57 16.76 0.51
CA VAL A 216 -9.71 15.38 0.02
C VAL A 216 -11.10 14.82 0.31
N SER A 217 -11.60 15.02 1.53
CA SER A 217 -12.92 14.54 1.95
C SER A 217 -14.04 15.20 1.15
N HIS A 218 -13.94 16.52 0.92
CA HIS A 218 -14.90 17.25 0.09
C HIS A 218 -14.88 16.74 -1.36
N HIS A 219 -13.68 16.54 -1.92
CA HIS A 219 -13.50 16.03 -3.28
C HIS A 219 -14.12 14.62 -3.43
N LEU A 220 -13.79 13.68 -2.54
CA LEU A 220 -14.34 12.33 -2.54
C LEU A 220 -15.88 12.32 -2.39
N ARG A 221 -16.44 13.12 -1.48
CA ARG A 221 -17.90 13.26 -1.33
C ARG A 221 -18.55 13.86 -2.59
N GLY A 222 -17.89 14.81 -3.25
CA GLY A 222 -18.33 15.37 -4.53
C GLY A 222 -18.42 14.32 -5.64
N MET A 223 -17.60 13.26 -5.56
CA MET A 223 -17.64 12.09 -6.46
C MET A 223 -18.62 10.99 -6.01
N GLY A 224 -19.42 11.26 -4.97
CA GLY A 224 -20.47 10.36 -4.47
C GLY A 224 -20.01 9.35 -3.41
N PHE A 225 -18.78 9.46 -2.90
CA PHE A 225 -18.30 8.55 -1.86
C PHE A 225 -18.85 8.90 -0.48
N SER A 226 -19.24 7.86 0.25
CA SER A 226 -19.36 7.89 1.72
C SER A 226 -18.00 7.60 2.34
N LEU A 227 -17.65 8.28 3.44
CA LEU A 227 -16.35 8.13 4.13
C LEU A 227 -16.58 7.69 5.57
N GLU A 228 -15.72 6.79 6.05
CA GLU A 228 -15.66 6.33 7.44
C GLU A 228 -14.21 6.26 7.90
N THR A 229 -13.93 6.82 9.08
CA THR A 229 -12.58 6.92 9.65
C THR A 229 -12.34 5.82 10.68
N PHE A 230 -11.15 5.25 10.67
CA PHE A 230 -10.70 4.19 11.57
C PHE A 230 -9.27 4.47 12.03
N ASP A 231 -9.06 4.87 13.28
CA ASP A 231 -7.71 5.18 13.79
C ASP A 231 -6.94 6.12 12.83
N ALA A 232 -5.96 5.61 12.10
CA ALA A 232 -5.14 6.35 11.13
C ALA A 232 -5.68 6.31 9.68
N ASP A 233 -6.67 5.47 9.40
CA ASP A 233 -7.18 5.13 8.07
C ASP A 233 -8.54 5.78 7.77
N ILE A 234 -8.84 5.93 6.48
CA ILE A 234 -10.18 6.22 5.96
C ILE A 234 -10.53 5.17 4.92
N ILE A 235 -11.78 4.68 4.99
CA ILE A 235 -12.41 3.91 3.93
C ILE A 235 -13.46 4.79 3.26
N ALA A 236 -13.37 4.95 1.94
CA ALA A 236 -14.37 5.62 1.12
C ALA A 236 -15.04 4.62 0.16
N TRP A 237 -16.38 4.59 0.10
CA TRP A 237 -17.13 3.67 -0.78
C TRP A 237 -18.34 4.33 -1.45
N ARG A 238 -18.82 3.77 -2.57
CA ARG A 238 -20.05 4.17 -3.27
C ARG A 238 -20.74 2.98 -3.94
#